data_AF-A0A7W9MTB2-F1
#
_entry.id   AF-A0A7W9MTB2-F1
#
_cell.length_a   1.000
_cell.length_b   1.000
_cell.length_c   1.000
_cell.angle_alpha   90.00
_cell.angle_beta   90.00
_cell.angle_gamma   90.00
#
_symmetry.space_group_name_H-M   'P 1'
#
loop_
_entity.id
_entity.type
_entity.pdbx_description
1 polymer ?
#
loop_
_entity_poly.entity_id
_entity_poly.type
_entity_poly.pdbx_seq_one_letter_code
_entity_poly.pdbx_strand_id
1 'polypeptide(L)'
;MPEGIEQDVLERACARLAEYHNEDLPEGTQRYTAADFKGYQIHPYEDWLIFVSPDGFTNQTFLVSDPMVYESPGWESYEDALTEAKALKAAGATRRPEEPDDDDDDDDD
;
A
#
# COMPACT_ATOMS: atom_id res chain seq x y z
N MET A 1 -5.08 7.53 17.95
CA MET A 1 -5.84 6.44 17.31
C MET A 1 -6.70 7.09 16.23
N PRO A 2 -6.71 6.59 14.99
CA PRO A 2 -7.55 7.16 13.94
C PRO A 2 -9.02 6.96 14.31
N GLU A 3 -9.77 8.05 14.41
CA GLU A 3 -11.19 8.01 14.78
C GLU A 3 -11.99 7.35 13.63
N GLY A 4 -12.75 6.30 13.95
CA GLY A 4 -13.64 5.63 12.98
C GLY A 4 -13.10 4.36 12.30
N ILE A 5 -11.91 3.87 12.67
CA ILE A 5 -11.40 2.57 12.22
C ILE A 5 -11.54 1.55 13.34
N GLU A 6 -12.16 0.40 13.07
CA GLU A 6 -12.21 -0.72 14.00
C GLU A 6 -10.80 -1.26 14.26
N GLN A 7 -10.47 -1.53 15.53
CA GLN A 7 -9.14 -2.00 15.92
C GLN A 7 -8.76 -3.31 15.20
N ASP A 8 -9.71 -4.25 15.05
CA ASP A 8 -9.50 -5.51 14.33
C ASP A 8 -9.12 -5.27 12.87
N VAL A 9 -9.83 -4.37 12.18
CA VAL A 9 -9.55 -4.00 10.78
C VAL A 9 -8.17 -3.38 10.65
N LEU A 10 -7.80 -2.49 11.58
CA LEU A 10 -6.49 -1.86 11.60
C LEU A 10 -5.37 -2.89 11.81
N GLU A 11 -5.54 -3.81 12.77
CA GLU A 11 -4.55 -4.84 13.07
C GLU A 11 -4.37 -5.81 11.90
N ARG A 12 -5.46 -6.21 11.26
CA ARG A 12 -5.42 -7.05 10.05
C ARG A 12 -4.74 -6.34 8.88
N ALA A 13 -5.03 -5.06 8.66
CA ALA A 13 -4.38 -4.28 7.61
C ALA A 13 -2.87 -4.09 7.88
N CYS A 14 -2.48 -3.79 9.13
CA CYS A 14 -1.06 -3.71 9.50
C CYS A 14 -0.34 -5.06 9.30
N ALA A 15 -0.99 -6.17 9.65
CA ALA A 15 -0.44 -7.50 9.43
C ALA A 15 -0.28 -7.79 7.93
N ARG A 16 -1.29 -7.45 7.12
CA ARG A 16 -1.26 -7.64 5.67
C ARG A 16 -0.16 -6.82 5.00
N LEU A 17 0.03 -5.57 5.43
CA LEU A 17 1.12 -4.72 4.96
C LEU A 17 2.49 -5.31 5.34
N ALA A 18 2.62 -5.84 6.56
CA ALA A 18 3.83 -6.55 6.97
C ALA A 18 4.10 -7.78 6.09
N GLU A 19 3.08 -8.58 5.77
CA GLU A 19 3.21 -9.69 4.83
C GLU A 19 3.68 -9.21 3.46
N TYR A 20 3.08 -8.16 2.89
CA TYR A 20 3.49 -7.57 1.61
C TYR A 20 4.98 -7.23 1.59
N HIS A 21 5.48 -6.53 2.61
CA HIS A 21 6.91 -6.20 2.70
C HIS A 21 7.79 -7.42 2.94
N ASN A 22 7.28 -8.45 3.61
CA ASN A 22 8.01 -9.69 3.89
C ASN A 22 8.02 -10.68 2.72
N GLU A 23 7.13 -10.54 1.73
CA GLU A 23 7.05 -11.45 0.59
C GLU A 23 8.31 -11.42 -0.28
N ASP A 24 8.92 -10.23 -0.45
CA ASP A 24 10.14 -10.04 -1.25
C ASP A 24 11.42 -10.01 -0.40
N LEU A 25 11.30 -10.08 0.93
CA LEU A 25 12.44 -9.98 1.83
C LEU A 25 13.32 -11.24 1.78
N PRO A 26 14.65 -11.11 1.54
CA PRO A 26 15.54 -12.26 1.51
C PRO A 26 15.68 -12.92 2.89
N GLU A 27 15.89 -14.23 2.88
CA GLU A 27 16.08 -15.04 4.09
C GLU A 27 17.24 -14.51 4.95
N GLY A 28 16.98 -14.35 6.25
CA GLY A 28 17.94 -13.80 7.22
C GLY A 28 17.83 -12.30 7.46
N THR A 29 16.98 -11.60 6.70
CA THR A 29 16.65 -10.19 6.96
C THR A 29 15.63 -10.07 8.09
N GLN A 30 15.73 -8.97 8.85
CA GLN A 30 14.71 -8.59 9.82
C GLN A 30 13.36 -8.45 9.12
N ARG A 31 12.38 -9.26 9.52
CA ARG A 31 11.01 -9.16 9.00
C ARG A 31 10.27 -7.98 9.60
N TYR A 32 9.45 -7.33 8.80
CA TYR A 32 8.51 -6.33 9.25
C TYR A 32 7.38 -6.98 10.04
N THR A 33 6.85 -6.27 11.02
CA THR A 33 5.70 -6.68 11.83
C THR A 33 4.62 -5.61 11.79
N ALA A 34 3.40 -5.96 12.19
CA ALA A 34 2.31 -4.99 12.31
C ALA A 34 2.66 -3.80 13.23
N ALA A 35 3.59 -3.96 14.16
CA ALA A 35 4.04 -2.89 15.05
C ALA A 35 4.86 -1.81 14.33
N ASP A 36 5.60 -2.17 13.29
CA ASP A 36 6.42 -1.24 12.50
C ASP A 36 5.55 -0.21 11.77
N PHE A 37 4.32 -0.60 11.40
CA PHE A 37 3.36 0.26 10.69
C PHE A 37 2.48 1.09 11.61
N LYS A 38 2.55 0.91 12.93
CA LYS A 38 1.75 1.73 13.89
C LYS A 38 2.14 3.20 13.90
N GLY A 39 3.33 3.54 13.39
CA GLY A 39 3.80 4.92 13.25
C GLY A 39 3.27 5.64 12.01
N TYR A 40 2.58 4.95 11.11
CA TYR A 40 2.08 5.52 9.86
C TYR A 40 0.82 6.37 10.11
N GLN A 41 0.59 7.32 9.22
CA GLN A 41 -0.67 8.05 9.18
C GLN A 41 -1.69 7.21 8.41
N ILE A 42 -2.82 6.90 9.04
CA ILE A 42 -3.77 5.92 8.52
C ILE A 42 -5.10 6.61 8.27
N HIS A 43 -5.58 6.54 7.03
CA HIS A 43 -6.80 7.17 6.58
C HIS A 43 -7.79 6.12 6.09
N PRO A 44 -9.01 6.06 6.65
CA PRO A 44 -10.04 5.20 6.11
C PRO A 44 -10.54 5.78 4.78
N TYR A 45 -10.70 4.92 3.78
CA TYR A 45 -11.26 5.27 2.48
C TYR A 45 -12.15 4.14 1.96
N GLU A 46 -13.47 4.32 2.11
CA GLU A 46 -14.46 3.29 1.80
C GLU A 46 -14.17 1.97 2.56
N ASP A 47 -13.83 0.90 1.85
CA ASP A 47 -13.48 -0.42 2.40
C ASP A 47 -11.95 -0.62 2.56
N TRP A 48 -11.17 0.44 2.29
CA TRP A 48 -9.71 0.40 2.26
C TRP A 48 -9.11 1.28 3.35
N LEU A 49 -7.89 0.96 3.75
CA LEU A 49 -7.06 1.79 4.62
C LEU A 49 -5.84 2.29 3.86
N ILE A 50 -5.65 3.61 3.85
CA ILE A 50 -4.50 4.26 3.23
C ILE A 50 -3.47 4.53 4.33
N PHE A 51 -2.33 3.87 4.24
CA PHE A 51 -1.17 4.06 5.11
C PHE A 51 -0.21 5.03 4.44
N VAL A 52 0.16 6.11 5.12
CA VAL A 52 1.12 7.09 4.63
C VAL A 52 2.37 7.05 5.50
N SER A 53 3.52 6.82 4.87
CA SER A 53 4.80 6.75 5.55
C SER A 53 5.17 8.10 6.18
N PRO A 54 5.55 8.15 7.47
CA PRO A 54 5.89 9.40 8.15
C PRO A 54 7.29 9.92 7.79
N ASP A 55 8.15 9.08 7.19
CA ASP A 55 9.51 9.42 6.80
C ASP A 55 9.48 10.17 5.44
N GLY A 56 9.26 11.48 5.54
CA GLY A 56 8.81 12.38 4.48
C GLY A 56 9.77 12.71 3.33
N PHE A 57 10.45 11.72 2.75
CA PHE A 57 11.15 11.92 1.48
C PHE A 57 10.26 11.71 0.26
N THR A 58 9.27 10.83 0.35
CA THR A 58 8.43 10.46 -0.81
C THR A 58 6.94 10.34 -0.48
N ASN A 59 6.47 10.68 0.73
CA ASN A 59 5.06 10.49 1.16
C ASN A 59 4.42 9.21 0.61
N GLN A 60 5.15 8.10 0.66
CA GLN A 60 4.72 6.87 0.01
C GLN A 60 3.45 6.37 0.67
N THR A 61 2.48 5.95 -0.14
CA THR A 61 1.20 5.45 0.36
C THR A 61 1.01 3.99 0.03
N PHE A 62 0.36 3.28 0.95
CA PHE A 62 -0.06 1.91 0.77
C PHE A 62 -1.57 1.82 0.97
N LEU A 63 -2.29 1.36 -0.04
CA LEU A 63 -3.69 1.04 0.07
C LEU A 63 -3.81 -0.43 0.46
N VAL A 64 -4.41 -0.67 1.62
CA VAL A 64 -4.55 -2.02 2.18
C VAL A 64 -6.03 -2.34 2.33
N SER A 65 -6.42 -3.48 1.76
CA SER A 65 -7.69 -4.16 2.00
C SER A 65 -7.39 -5.64 2.23
N ASP A 66 -8.31 -6.38 2.83
CA ASP A 66 -8.20 -7.84 2.96
C ASP A 66 -8.77 -8.45 1.67
N PRO A 67 -7.97 -9.05 0.74
CA PRO A 67 -6.55 -9.45 0.81
C PRO A 67 -5.55 -8.63 -0.03
N MET A 68 -5.92 -7.45 -0.53
CA MET A 68 -5.15 -6.68 -1.51
C MET A 68 -4.26 -5.57 -0.90
N VAL A 69 -3.06 -5.39 -1.43
CA VAL A 69 -2.17 -4.27 -1.09
C VAL A 69 -1.69 -3.58 -2.36
N TYR A 70 -1.84 -2.26 -2.44
CA TYR A 70 -1.24 -1.42 -3.48
C TYR A 70 -0.25 -0.45 -2.89
N GLU A 71 0.87 -0.33 -3.56
CA GLU A 71 1.89 0.67 -3.29
C GLU A 71 1.73 1.78 -4.33
N SER A 72 1.56 3.02 -3.88
CA SER A 72 1.59 4.17 -4.78
C SER A 72 3.05 4.56 -5.08
N PRO A 73 3.34 5.11 -6.27
CA PRO A 73 4.56 5.88 -6.45
C PRO A 73 4.57 6.99 -5.39
N GLY A 74 5.71 7.23 -4.76
CA GLY A 74 5.82 8.29 -3.76
C GLY A 74 5.60 9.68 -4.36
N TRP A 75 4.99 10.57 -3.59
CA TRP A 75 4.66 11.95 -3.95
C TRP A 75 5.41 12.98 -3.11
N GLU A 76 5.66 14.16 -3.70
CA GLU A 76 6.32 15.28 -3.00
C GLU A 76 5.48 15.85 -1.86
N SER A 77 4.16 15.73 -1.95
CA SER A 77 3.20 16.24 -0.97
C SER A 77 2.31 15.12 -0.43
N TYR A 78 2.04 15.17 0.87
CA TYR A 78 1.10 14.28 1.55
C TYR A 78 -0.32 14.35 0.96
N GLU A 79 -0.78 15.55 0.58
CA GLU A 79 -2.11 15.76 0.00
C GLU A 79 -2.23 15.14 -1.40
N ASP A 80 -1.18 15.27 -2.23
CA ASP A 80 -1.08 14.59 -3.52
C ASP A 80 -1.07 13.08 -3.34
N ALA A 81 -0.28 12.59 -2.37
CA ALA A 81 -0.19 11.16 -2.09
C ALA A 81 -1.55 10.54 -1.73
N LEU A 82 -2.32 11.22 -0.89
CA LEU A 82 -3.69 10.82 -0.57
C LEU A 82 -4.64 10.91 -1.75
N THR A 83 -4.51 11.95 -2.58
CA THR A 83 -5.37 12.17 -3.74
C THR A 83 -5.15 11.06 -4.77
N GLU A 84 -3.89 10.74 -5.03
CA GLU A 84 -3.48 9.73 -5.99
C GLU A 84 -3.78 8.32 -5.47
N ALA A 85 -3.60 8.06 -4.17
CA ALA A 85 -4.04 6.80 -3.56
C ALA A 85 -5.54 6.57 -3.82
N LYS A 86 -6.38 7.58 -3.58
CA LYS A 86 -7.82 7.49 -3.84
C LYS A 86 -8.11 7.32 -5.33
N ALA A 87 -7.38 8.02 -6.19
CA ALA A 87 -7.51 7.91 -7.64
C ALA A 87 -7.15 6.51 -8.13
N LEU A 88 -6.11 5.88 -7.59
CA LEU A 88 -5.71 4.50 -7.90
C LEU A 88 -6.82 3.51 -7.54
N LYS A 89 -7.42 3.63 -6.35
CA LYS A 89 -8.59 2.82 -5.98
C LYS A 89 -9.76 3.09 -6.91
N ALA A 90 -10.04 4.36 -7.23
CA ALA A 90 -11.15 4.74 -8.10
C ALA A 90 -10.97 4.25 -9.55
N ALA A 91 -9.72 4.18 -10.02
CA ALA A 91 -9.35 3.60 -11.30
C ALA A 91 -9.47 2.06 -11.32
N GLY A 92 -9.75 1.44 -10.17
CA GLY A 92 -9.88 -0.01 -10.07
C GLY A 92 -8.54 -0.72 -10.08
N ALA A 93 -7.48 -0.09 -9.56
CA ALA A 93 -6.25 -0.79 -9.24
C ALA A 93 -6.62 -2.02 -8.39
N THR A 94 -6.53 -3.20 -9.00
CA THR A 94 -6.97 -4.49 -8.45
C THR A 94 -5.82 -5.50 -8.38
N ARG A 95 -4.62 -5.08 -8.81
CA ARG A 95 -3.40 -5.87 -8.86
C ARG A 95 -2.22 -4.99 -8.50
N ARG A 96 -1.21 -5.55 -7.80
CA ARG A 96 0.12 -4.91 -7.71
C ARG A 96 0.45 -4.41 -9.11
N PRO A 97 1.12 -3.25 -9.29
CA PRO A 97 1.75 -3.00 -10.58
C PRO A 97 2.65 -4.21 -10.81
N GLU A 98 2.17 -5.15 -11.61
CA GLU A 98 3.05 -6.13 -12.21
C GLU A 98 4.07 -5.26 -12.93
N GLU A 99 5.35 -5.61 -12.77
CA GLU A 99 6.33 -5.20 -13.78
C GLU A 99 5.61 -5.32 -15.13
N PRO A 100 5.63 -4.25 -15.95
CA PRO A 100 4.78 -4.14 -17.12
C PRO A 100 4.73 -5.50 -17.79
N ASP A 101 3.52 -6.05 -17.99
CA ASP A 101 3.33 -7.27 -18.78
C ASP A 101 4.12 -7.06 -20.06
N ASP A 102 5.33 -7.64 -20.11
CA ASP A 102 6.19 -7.71 -21.27
C ASP A 102 5.64 -8.89 -22.08
N ASP A 103 4.37 -8.79 -22.47
CA ASP A 103 3.63 -9.81 -23.19
C ASP A 103 2.56 -9.11 -24.06
N ASP A 104 3.04 -8.64 -25.22
CA ASP A 104 2.48 -8.92 -26.54
C ASP A 104 3.57 -8.48 -27.54
N ASP A 105 4.60 -9.31 -27.73
CA ASP A 105 4.66 -10.42 -28.69
C ASP A 105 4.72 -9.95 -30.16
N ASP A 106 5.68 -10.55 -30.84
CA ASP A 106 6.10 -10.38 -32.22
C ASP A 106 4.94 -10.76 -33.17
N ASP A 107 4.50 -9.88 -34.08
CA ASP A 107 3.78 -10.31 -35.29
C ASP A 107 4.17 -9.42 -36.50
N ASP A 108 5.23 -9.87 -37.17
CA ASP A 108 5.48 -9.91 -38.63
C ASP A 108 4.50 -9.17 -39.57
N ASP A 109 4.99 -8.15 -40.32
CA ASP A 109 4.79 -7.97 -41.79
C ASP A 109 5.82 -6.97 -42.38
#